data_AF-A0A9D7QE76-F1
#
_entry.id   AF-A0A9D7QE76-F1
#
_cell.length_a   1.000
_cell.length_b   1.000
_cell.length_c   1.000
_cell.angle_alpha   90.00
_cell.angle_beta   90.00
_cell.angle_gamma   90.00
#
_symmetry.space_group_name_H-M   'P 1'
#
loop_
_entity.id
_entity.type
_entity.pdbx_description
1 polymer ?
#
loop_
_entity_poly.entity_id
_entity_poly.type
_entity_poly.pdbx_seq_one_letter_code
_entity_poly.pdbx_strand_id
1 'polypeptide(L)'
;MLALALFTAALPVLLVCTVNLRFYGWFGTCEFRAPAFNDAYGAMLRVRAGPELPYIPVTREARAAMAAVSPAFAELQRQFDAGLARGWAGASEFLTQIPATEEQIGGGWMMWALREAAAQAGHHHSARHALQFYRRLAEELNQACDKGRLPAGPARSGFMPPWREGQTGPFLHKSREFAEFVTHFRHFSARPPASSGTPEQLQLFRDLTRERISPPEGELDVVGAANYILNARKVEWLHTLGKALRPRPVRPLRRRPDTRRLPPAPGAVLRRGAQFPLLVAAAAWGACAASVLIHALIDVTSFPVLSVSSFTPIYPLLLVFIATAFWGCSAPGKPGLQPAERDPGGGAPIHATSAGPIAPAGTASLPGWRGSPAPAGSLAPAIWRAVLVRG
;
A
#
# COMPACT_ATOMS: atom_id res chain seq x y z
N MET A 1 8.43 7.60 23.37
CA MET A 1 7.39 7.86 22.35
C MET A 1 7.79 7.31 20.98
N LEU A 2 8.88 7.76 20.36
CA LEU A 2 9.30 7.23 19.04
C LEU A 2 9.60 5.72 19.06
N ALA A 3 10.35 5.23 20.05
CA ALA A 3 10.65 3.80 20.19
C ALA A 3 9.37 2.95 20.36
N LEU A 4 8.40 3.46 21.14
CA LEU A 4 7.11 2.81 21.29
C LEU A 4 6.36 2.78 19.96
N ALA A 5 6.29 3.89 19.22
CA ALA A 5 5.64 3.94 17.91
C ALA A 5 6.28 2.99 16.89
N LEU A 6 7.62 2.92 16.84
CA LEU A 6 8.35 1.98 16.00
C LEU A 6 8.07 0.53 16.40
N PHE A 7 8.05 0.23 17.70
CA PHE A 7 7.72 -1.08 18.20
C PHE A 7 6.30 -1.49 17.83
N THR A 8 5.30 -0.62 18.06
CA THR A 8 3.90 -0.90 17.71
C THR A 8 3.72 -1.12 16.21
N ALA A 9 4.44 -0.37 15.37
CA ALA A 9 4.41 -0.55 13.92
C ALA A 9 5.11 -1.85 13.45
N ALA A 10 6.21 -2.24 14.11
CA ALA A 10 6.97 -3.43 13.75
C ALA A 10 6.36 -4.73 14.27
N LEU A 11 5.65 -4.69 15.40
CA LEU A 11 5.14 -5.88 16.09
C LEU A 11 4.30 -6.80 15.18
N PRO A 12 3.29 -6.31 14.41
CA PRO A 12 2.52 -7.19 13.53
C PRO A 12 3.37 -7.86 12.45
N VAL A 13 4.34 -7.13 11.89
CA VAL A 13 5.27 -7.65 10.87
C VAL A 13 6.13 -8.75 11.47
N LEU A 14 6.70 -8.53 12.66
CA LEU A 14 7.54 -9.51 13.34
C LEU A 14 6.76 -10.77 13.73
N LEU A 15 5.50 -10.62 14.16
CA LEU A 15 4.63 -11.76 14.47
C LEU A 15 4.39 -12.61 13.23
N VAL A 16 4.01 -12.00 12.10
CA VAL A 16 3.83 -12.72 10.83
C VAL A 16 5.12 -13.41 10.40
N CYS A 17 6.26 -12.72 10.43
CA CYS A 17 7.55 -13.30 10.08
C CYS A 17 7.92 -14.49 10.99
N THR A 18 7.61 -14.41 12.29
CA THR A 18 7.88 -15.48 13.26
C THR A 18 7.01 -16.71 13.00
N VAL A 19 5.72 -16.49 12.71
CA VAL A 19 4.80 -17.56 12.28
C VAL A 19 5.32 -18.21 10.99
N ASN A 20 5.70 -17.41 10.00
CA ASN A 20 6.23 -17.94 8.74
C ASN A 20 7.55 -18.70 8.92
N LEU A 21 8.42 -18.26 9.83
CA LEU A 21 9.64 -18.99 10.15
C LEU A 21 9.32 -20.37 10.73
N ARG A 22 8.31 -20.45 11.61
CA ARG A 22 7.90 -21.70 12.26
C ARG A 22 7.24 -22.69 11.28
N PHE A 23 6.36 -22.22 10.39
CA PHE A 23 5.58 -23.10 9.51
C PHE A 23 6.21 -23.34 8.14
N TYR A 24 6.94 -22.35 7.60
CA TYR A 24 7.52 -22.40 6.25
C TYR A 24 9.05 -22.37 6.25
N GLY A 25 9.70 -22.24 7.40
CA GLY A 25 11.17 -22.18 7.50
C GLY A 25 11.78 -20.89 6.96
N TRP A 26 10.99 -19.82 6.80
CA TRP A 26 11.45 -18.54 6.26
C TRP A 26 10.92 -17.34 7.05
N PHE A 27 11.84 -16.47 7.47
CA PHE A 27 11.50 -15.22 8.15
C PHE A 27 11.22 -14.12 7.13
N GLY A 28 9.95 -13.99 6.75
CA GLY A 28 9.44 -12.96 5.84
C GLY A 28 7.92 -12.91 5.88
N THR A 29 7.31 -11.89 5.29
CA THR A 29 5.84 -11.75 5.31
C THR A 29 5.16 -12.45 4.13
N CYS A 30 5.67 -12.23 2.92
CA CYS A 30 5.15 -12.81 1.69
C CYS A 30 6.26 -12.88 0.64
N GLU A 31 6.18 -13.85 -0.26
CA GLU A 31 7.18 -14.13 -1.29
C GLU A 31 7.54 -12.91 -2.15
N PHE A 32 6.57 -12.05 -2.49
CA PHE A 32 6.82 -10.81 -3.24
C PHE A 32 7.72 -9.80 -2.52
N ARG A 33 7.96 -9.96 -1.21
CA ARG A 33 8.93 -9.14 -0.46
C ARG A 33 10.28 -9.83 -0.29
N ALA A 34 10.43 -11.07 -0.77
CA ALA A 34 11.71 -11.75 -0.74
C ALA A 34 12.69 -11.09 -1.73
N PRO A 35 13.93 -10.79 -1.32
CA PRO A 35 14.95 -10.26 -2.23
C PRO A 35 15.13 -11.16 -3.47
N ALA A 36 15.19 -12.48 -3.27
CA ALA A 36 15.34 -13.43 -4.37
C ALA A 36 14.25 -13.30 -5.46
N PHE A 37 12.98 -13.20 -5.05
CA PHE A 37 11.87 -13.01 -5.99
C PHE A 37 11.98 -11.67 -6.71
N ASN A 38 12.27 -10.60 -5.96
CA ASN A 38 12.44 -9.26 -6.49
C ASN A 38 13.60 -9.18 -7.50
N ASP A 39 14.72 -9.85 -7.21
CA ASP A 39 15.88 -9.90 -8.09
C ASP A 39 15.59 -10.69 -9.37
N ALA A 40 14.86 -11.82 -9.25
CA ALA A 40 14.45 -12.62 -10.40
C ALA A 40 13.51 -11.83 -11.34
N TYR A 41 12.46 -11.24 -10.77
CA TYR A 41 11.51 -10.44 -11.56
C TYR A 41 12.18 -9.18 -12.13
N GLY A 42 13.02 -8.50 -11.35
CA GLY A 42 13.81 -7.35 -11.80
C GLY A 42 14.78 -7.69 -12.94
N ALA A 43 15.41 -8.87 -12.90
CA ALA A 43 16.25 -9.37 -13.98
C ALA A 43 15.46 -9.64 -15.27
N MET A 44 14.20 -10.09 -15.17
CA MET A 44 13.33 -10.22 -16.34
C MET A 44 12.94 -8.84 -16.92
N LEU A 45 12.64 -7.87 -16.06
CA LEU A 45 12.21 -6.52 -16.48
C LEU A 45 13.29 -5.70 -17.20
N ARG A 46 14.57 -6.00 -16.99
CA ARG A 46 15.66 -5.27 -17.67
C ARG A 46 15.92 -5.77 -19.08
N VAL A 47 15.38 -6.92 -19.48
CA VAL A 47 15.57 -7.50 -20.82
C VAL A 47 14.88 -6.65 -21.87
N ARG A 48 15.59 -6.35 -22.96
CA ARG A 48 15.12 -5.52 -24.09
C ARG A 48 15.12 -6.34 -25.38
N ALA A 49 14.24 -7.32 -25.44
CA ALA A 49 14.07 -8.18 -26.62
C ALA A 49 12.62 -8.13 -27.10
N GLY A 50 12.43 -7.91 -28.39
CA GLY A 50 11.11 -7.70 -29.00
C GLY A 50 10.61 -6.24 -28.92
N PRO A 51 9.35 -6.00 -29.33
CA PRO A 51 8.76 -4.68 -29.38
C PRO A 51 8.44 -4.12 -27.98
N GLU A 52 8.43 -2.79 -27.84
CA GLU A 52 7.88 -2.15 -26.65
C GLU A 52 6.37 -2.04 -26.76
N LEU A 53 5.65 -2.84 -25.98
CA LEU A 53 4.19 -2.86 -25.97
C LEU A 53 3.63 -2.18 -24.72
N PRO A 54 2.53 -1.39 -24.80
CA PRO A 54 1.87 -0.81 -23.64
C PRO A 54 1.48 -1.89 -22.62
N TYR A 55 1.72 -1.61 -21.33
CA TYR A 55 1.38 -2.50 -20.20
C TYR A 55 1.99 -3.91 -20.23
N ILE A 56 2.87 -4.24 -21.18
CA ILE A 56 3.54 -5.54 -21.25
C ILE A 56 5.03 -5.32 -20.97
N PRO A 57 5.48 -5.60 -19.73
CA PRO A 57 6.85 -5.35 -19.34
C PRO A 57 7.80 -6.49 -19.72
N VAL A 58 7.28 -7.70 -19.94
CA VAL A 58 8.04 -8.88 -20.39
C VAL A 58 7.28 -9.51 -21.56
N THR A 59 7.72 -9.22 -22.77
CA THR A 59 7.11 -9.72 -24.00
C THR A 59 7.35 -11.21 -24.19
N ARG A 60 6.54 -11.87 -25.01
CA ARG A 60 6.78 -13.26 -25.45
C ARG A 60 8.18 -13.44 -26.04
N GLU A 61 8.63 -12.47 -26.84
CA GLU A 61 9.96 -12.43 -27.43
C GLU A 61 11.06 -12.35 -26.38
N ALA A 62 10.87 -11.53 -25.33
CA ALA A 62 11.78 -11.48 -24.20
C ALA A 62 11.84 -12.81 -23.43
N ARG A 63 10.69 -13.48 -23.23
CA ARG A 63 10.65 -14.81 -22.61
C ARG A 63 11.41 -15.85 -23.44
N ALA A 64 11.20 -15.89 -24.75
CA ALA A 64 11.95 -16.77 -25.65
C ALA A 64 13.46 -16.49 -25.61
N ALA A 65 13.87 -15.22 -25.63
CA ALA A 65 15.28 -14.84 -25.53
C ALA A 65 15.91 -15.23 -24.18
N MET A 66 15.17 -15.07 -23.07
CA MET A 66 15.61 -15.51 -21.75
C MET A 66 15.78 -17.03 -21.67
N ALA A 67 14.82 -17.79 -22.23
CA ALA A 67 14.88 -19.25 -22.26
C ALA A 67 16.11 -19.79 -23.02
N ALA A 68 16.56 -19.07 -24.06
CA ALA A 68 17.73 -19.46 -24.84
C ALA A 68 19.06 -19.31 -24.07
N VAL A 69 19.10 -18.52 -22.98
CA VAL A 69 20.34 -18.21 -22.25
C VAL A 69 20.34 -18.62 -20.78
N SER A 70 19.16 -18.89 -20.19
CA SER A 70 19.00 -19.28 -18.79
C SER A 70 18.29 -20.63 -18.69
N PRO A 71 18.99 -21.70 -18.25
CA PRO A 71 18.36 -22.98 -17.93
C PRO A 71 17.19 -22.85 -16.95
N ALA A 72 17.33 -22.02 -15.91
CA ALA A 72 16.25 -21.78 -14.95
C ALA A 72 15.01 -21.15 -15.61
N PHE A 73 15.20 -20.19 -16.52
CA PHE A 73 14.08 -19.61 -17.26
C PHE A 73 13.49 -20.61 -18.26
N ALA A 74 14.30 -21.48 -18.88
CA ALA A 74 13.80 -22.53 -19.77
C ALA A 74 12.87 -23.52 -19.06
N GLU A 75 13.05 -23.77 -17.75
CA GLU A 75 12.10 -24.54 -16.94
C GLU A 75 10.73 -23.85 -16.87
N LEU A 76 10.71 -22.52 -16.72
CA LEU A 76 9.47 -21.72 -16.72
C LEU A 76 8.85 -21.64 -18.11
N GLN A 77 9.68 -21.50 -19.15
CA GLN A 77 9.23 -21.45 -20.54
C GLN A 77 8.42 -22.69 -20.92
N ARG A 78 8.82 -23.88 -20.46
CA ARG A 78 8.02 -25.09 -20.68
C ARG A 78 6.62 -25.01 -20.09
N GLN A 79 6.44 -24.37 -18.93
CA GLN A 79 5.12 -24.16 -18.34
C GLN A 79 4.33 -23.11 -19.12
N PHE A 80 4.98 -22.02 -19.53
CA PHE A 80 4.40 -21.01 -20.41
C PHE A 80 3.85 -21.62 -21.70
N ASP A 81 4.67 -22.45 -22.37
CA ASP A 81 4.33 -23.14 -23.62
C ASP A 81 3.24 -24.21 -23.42
N ALA A 82 3.14 -24.81 -22.22
CA ALA A 82 2.08 -25.76 -21.86
C ALA A 82 0.70 -25.11 -21.66
N GLY A 83 0.54 -23.82 -21.97
CA GLY A 83 -0.73 -23.09 -21.94
C GLY A 83 -0.84 -22.05 -20.83
N LEU A 84 0.12 -22.01 -19.89
CA LEU A 84 0.11 -21.03 -18.80
C LEU A 84 0.18 -19.61 -19.36
N ALA A 85 0.99 -19.36 -20.40
CA ALA A 85 1.09 -18.02 -20.99
C ALA A 85 -0.23 -17.56 -21.61
N ARG A 86 -0.93 -18.45 -22.31
CA ARG A 86 -2.25 -18.18 -22.89
C ARG A 86 -3.29 -17.87 -21.81
N GLY A 87 -3.30 -18.64 -20.71
CA GLY A 87 -4.21 -18.40 -19.58
C GLY A 87 -4.02 -17.02 -18.95
N TRP A 88 -2.78 -16.67 -18.61
CA TRP A 88 -2.46 -15.36 -18.04
C TRP A 88 -2.61 -14.20 -19.03
N ALA A 89 -2.34 -14.42 -20.32
CA ALA A 89 -2.59 -13.43 -21.36
C ALA A 89 -4.10 -13.14 -21.47
N GLY A 90 -4.95 -14.17 -21.53
CA GLY A 90 -6.41 -14.02 -21.53
C GLY A 90 -6.95 -13.30 -20.29
N ALA A 91 -6.39 -13.58 -19.11
CA ALA A 91 -6.75 -12.86 -17.89
C ALA A 91 -6.39 -11.35 -17.92
N SER A 92 -5.49 -10.95 -18.81
CA SER A 92 -5.07 -9.55 -19.01
C SER A 92 -5.52 -8.95 -20.34
N GLU A 93 -6.30 -9.68 -21.16
CA GLU A 93 -6.68 -9.27 -22.51
C GLU A 93 -7.50 -7.97 -22.53
N PHE A 94 -8.38 -7.79 -21.54
CA PHE A 94 -9.14 -6.54 -21.37
C PHE A 94 -8.25 -5.30 -21.15
N LEU A 95 -7.01 -5.50 -20.66
CA LEU A 95 -6.04 -4.45 -20.44
C LEU A 95 -5.15 -4.25 -21.68
N THR A 96 -4.58 -5.34 -22.20
CA THR A 96 -3.59 -5.28 -23.27
C THR A 96 -4.22 -5.03 -24.63
N GLN A 97 -5.51 -5.37 -24.80
CA GLN A 97 -6.22 -5.38 -26.08
C GLN A 97 -5.50 -6.27 -27.13
N ILE A 98 -4.76 -7.28 -26.66
CA ILE A 98 -4.02 -8.24 -27.47
C ILE A 98 -4.62 -9.63 -27.22
N PRO A 99 -5.01 -10.38 -28.26
CA PRO A 99 -5.59 -11.72 -28.11
C PRO A 99 -4.71 -12.66 -27.29
N ALA A 100 -5.33 -13.48 -26.44
CA ALA A 100 -4.62 -14.46 -25.61
C ALA A 100 -3.68 -15.40 -26.39
N THR A 101 -3.97 -15.65 -27.68
CA THR A 101 -3.16 -16.49 -28.57
C THR A 101 -1.78 -15.91 -28.87
N GLU A 102 -1.58 -14.61 -28.70
CA GLU A 102 -0.27 -13.95 -28.84
C GLU A 102 0.58 -14.04 -27.56
N GLU A 103 0.00 -14.57 -26.47
CA GLU A 103 0.70 -14.87 -25.21
C GLU A 103 1.40 -13.65 -24.59
N GLN A 104 0.90 -12.45 -24.86
CA GLN A 104 1.41 -11.23 -24.23
C GLN A 104 0.70 -11.04 -22.89
N ILE A 105 1.47 -11.11 -21.81
CA ILE A 105 0.94 -11.06 -20.44
C ILE A 105 1.06 -9.63 -19.92
N GLY A 106 -0.07 -9.06 -19.48
CA GLY A 106 -0.09 -7.73 -18.86
C GLY A 106 0.77 -7.66 -17.59
N GLY A 107 1.38 -6.50 -17.33
CA GLY A 107 2.38 -6.33 -16.28
C GLY A 107 1.85 -6.55 -14.86
N GLY A 108 0.56 -6.32 -14.63
CA GLY A 108 -0.14 -6.66 -13.38
C GLY A 108 -0.34 -8.17 -13.15
N TRP A 109 -0.08 -9.00 -14.16
CA TRP A 109 -0.28 -10.45 -14.15
C TRP A 109 1.04 -11.22 -14.29
N MET A 110 2.07 -10.63 -14.93
CA MET A 110 3.33 -11.33 -15.20
C MET A 110 4.05 -11.85 -13.94
N MET A 111 3.97 -11.14 -12.81
CA MET A 111 4.55 -11.64 -11.54
C MET A 111 3.81 -12.87 -11.00
N TRP A 112 2.49 -12.95 -11.21
CA TRP A 112 1.70 -14.11 -10.86
C TRP A 112 1.97 -15.27 -11.82
N ALA A 113 2.13 -14.96 -13.11
CA ALA A 113 2.51 -15.94 -14.11
C ALA A 113 3.91 -16.54 -13.82
N LEU A 114 4.89 -15.72 -13.43
CA LEU A 114 6.19 -16.18 -12.94
C LEU A 114 6.05 -17.09 -11.72
N ARG A 115 5.22 -16.67 -10.75
CA ARG A 115 4.99 -17.42 -9.52
C ARG A 115 4.38 -18.78 -9.80
N GLU A 116 3.35 -18.83 -10.64
CA GLU A 116 2.68 -20.07 -11.02
C GLU A 116 3.58 -20.97 -11.87
N ALA A 117 4.32 -20.42 -12.84
CA ALA A 117 5.26 -21.21 -13.64
C ALA A 117 6.34 -21.86 -12.75
N ALA A 118 6.85 -21.15 -11.73
CA ALA A 118 7.79 -21.72 -10.77
C ALA A 118 7.15 -22.81 -9.90
N ALA A 119 5.89 -22.63 -9.50
CA ALA A 119 5.14 -23.63 -8.75
C ALA A 119 4.88 -24.90 -9.57
N GLN A 120 4.40 -24.77 -10.81
CA GLN A 120 4.16 -25.88 -11.73
C GLN A 120 5.46 -26.60 -12.14
N ALA A 121 6.58 -25.88 -12.18
CA ALA A 121 7.92 -26.46 -12.35
C ALA A 121 8.46 -27.16 -11.08
N GLY A 122 7.72 -27.18 -9.96
CA GLY A 122 8.08 -27.92 -8.74
C GLY A 122 8.95 -27.16 -7.74
N HIS A 123 9.13 -25.84 -7.89
CA HIS A 123 10.03 -25.09 -6.99
C HIS A 123 9.38 -24.63 -5.68
N HIS A 124 8.04 -24.73 -5.56
CA HIS A 124 7.27 -24.18 -4.44
C HIS A 124 6.99 -25.16 -3.30
N HIS A 125 7.69 -26.30 -3.25
CA HIS A 125 7.55 -27.28 -2.16
C HIS A 125 8.02 -26.76 -0.80
N SER A 126 8.97 -25.82 -0.78
CA SER A 126 9.42 -25.16 0.45
C SER A 126 9.90 -23.75 0.14
N ALA A 127 9.86 -22.86 1.14
CA ALA A 127 10.39 -21.50 0.97
C ALA A 127 11.89 -21.52 0.60
N ARG A 128 12.66 -22.47 1.14
CA ARG A 128 14.08 -22.64 0.79
C ARG A 128 14.27 -22.92 -0.69
N HIS A 129 13.55 -23.89 -1.25
CA HIS A 129 13.68 -24.28 -2.66
C HIS A 129 13.21 -23.15 -3.58
N ALA A 130 12.09 -22.52 -3.29
CA ALA A 130 11.60 -21.39 -4.08
C ALA A 130 12.62 -20.24 -4.12
N LEU A 131 13.16 -19.85 -2.96
CA LEU A 131 14.16 -18.78 -2.87
C LEU A 131 15.48 -19.15 -3.56
N GLN A 132 15.91 -20.41 -3.52
CA GLN A 132 17.08 -20.87 -4.27
C GLN A 132 16.86 -20.80 -5.77
N PHE A 133 15.69 -21.24 -6.25
CA PHE A 133 15.31 -21.15 -7.65
C PHE A 133 15.32 -19.69 -8.14
N TYR A 134 14.69 -18.77 -7.42
CA TYR A 134 14.65 -17.36 -7.83
C TYR A 134 16.04 -16.71 -7.81
N ARG A 135 16.91 -17.04 -6.85
CA ARG A 135 18.31 -16.57 -6.87
C ARG A 135 19.04 -17.05 -8.12
N ARG A 136 18.97 -18.35 -8.42
CA ARG A 136 19.58 -18.93 -9.62
C ARG A 136 19.06 -18.26 -10.89
N LEU A 137 17.74 -18.08 -10.99
CA LEU A 137 17.12 -17.39 -12.12
C LEU A 137 17.64 -15.95 -12.28
N ALA A 138 17.70 -15.20 -11.19
CA ALA A 138 18.24 -13.84 -11.21
C ALA A 138 19.72 -13.80 -11.62
N GLU A 139 20.54 -14.71 -11.08
CA GLU A 139 21.96 -14.82 -11.39
C GLU A 139 22.21 -15.16 -12.85
N GLU A 140 21.53 -16.16 -13.40
CA GLU A 140 21.67 -16.57 -14.80
C GLU A 140 21.30 -15.44 -15.76
N LEU A 141 20.16 -14.78 -15.53
CA LEU A 141 19.70 -13.68 -16.38
C LEU A 141 20.61 -12.46 -16.28
N ASN A 142 20.99 -12.03 -15.07
CA ASN A 142 21.90 -10.89 -14.91
C ASN A 142 23.27 -11.18 -15.52
N GLN A 143 23.82 -12.37 -15.35
CA GLN A 143 25.09 -12.74 -16.00
C GLN A 143 24.99 -12.73 -17.52
N ALA A 144 23.87 -13.18 -18.10
CA ALA A 144 23.65 -13.11 -19.54
C ALA A 144 23.55 -11.66 -20.04
N CYS A 145 22.86 -10.79 -19.30
CA CYS A 145 22.78 -9.36 -19.58
C CYS A 145 24.16 -8.69 -19.51
N ASP A 146 24.90 -8.92 -18.42
CA ASP A 146 26.16 -8.22 -18.15
C ASP A 146 27.28 -8.69 -19.11
N LYS A 147 27.19 -9.91 -19.65
CA LYS A 147 28.08 -10.42 -20.71
C LYS A 147 27.61 -10.06 -22.13
N GLY A 148 26.53 -9.29 -22.28
CA GLY A 148 25.99 -8.90 -23.59
C GLY A 148 25.35 -10.03 -24.40
N ARG A 149 25.09 -11.20 -23.80
CA ARG A 149 24.40 -12.33 -24.44
C ARG A 149 22.89 -12.10 -24.55
N LEU A 150 22.35 -11.21 -23.73
CA LEU A 150 20.95 -10.83 -23.71
C LEU A 150 20.85 -9.29 -23.73
N PRO A 151 20.23 -8.67 -24.74
CA PRO A 151 20.06 -7.22 -24.76
C PRO A 151 19.30 -6.75 -23.52
N ALA A 152 19.84 -5.79 -22.79
CA ALA A 152 19.25 -5.36 -21.52
C ALA A 152 19.62 -3.92 -21.14
N GLY A 153 18.80 -3.33 -20.28
CA GLY A 153 19.13 -2.11 -19.54
C GLY A 153 19.95 -2.38 -18.28
N PRO A 154 20.08 -1.37 -17.39
CA PRO A 154 20.78 -1.50 -16.10
C PRO A 154 20.20 -2.60 -15.21
N ALA A 155 20.99 -3.10 -14.26
CA ALA A 155 20.55 -4.06 -13.25
C ALA A 155 19.41 -3.49 -12.39
N ARG A 156 18.45 -4.34 -12.01
CA ARG A 156 17.24 -3.95 -11.28
C ARG A 156 16.76 -5.06 -10.35
N SER A 157 16.04 -4.65 -9.32
CA SER A 157 15.31 -5.52 -8.39
C SER A 157 13.93 -4.93 -8.11
N GLY A 158 12.93 -5.79 -7.98
CA GLY A 158 11.54 -5.44 -7.70
C GLY A 158 10.66 -5.34 -8.95
N PHE A 159 9.45 -4.83 -8.76
CA PHE A 159 8.36 -4.90 -9.74
C PHE A 159 8.27 -3.72 -10.70
N MET A 160 9.03 -2.65 -10.46
CA MET A 160 8.89 -1.42 -11.21
C MET A 160 9.54 -1.58 -12.59
N PRO A 161 8.77 -1.56 -13.68
CA PRO A 161 9.36 -1.65 -15.02
C PRO A 161 10.28 -0.43 -15.27
N PRO A 162 11.22 -0.53 -16.22
CA PRO A 162 12.03 0.60 -16.64
C PRO A 162 11.14 1.77 -17.07
N TRP A 163 11.54 2.98 -16.69
CA TRP A 163 10.88 4.19 -17.18
C TRP A 163 11.12 4.31 -18.68
N ARG A 164 10.03 4.45 -19.45
CA ARG A 164 10.08 4.58 -20.90
C ARG A 164 10.01 6.05 -21.30
N GLU A 165 10.60 6.36 -22.44
CA GLU A 165 10.48 7.68 -23.04
C GLU A 165 8.99 8.00 -23.30
N GLY A 166 8.60 9.26 -23.10
CA GLY A 166 7.21 9.68 -23.24
C GLY A 166 6.30 9.44 -22.02
N GLN A 167 6.70 8.67 -21.01
CA GLN A 167 5.86 8.42 -19.81
C GLN A 167 5.74 9.61 -18.85
N THR A 168 6.65 10.58 -18.91
CA THR A 168 6.65 11.77 -18.03
C THR A 168 5.39 12.63 -18.17
N GLY A 169 4.95 12.90 -19.41
CA GLY A 169 3.73 13.66 -19.65
C GLY A 169 2.48 12.99 -19.05
N PRO A 170 2.19 11.72 -19.41
CA PRO A 170 1.11 10.92 -18.83
C PRO A 170 1.17 10.84 -17.30
N PHE A 171 2.36 10.66 -16.72
CA PHE A 171 2.52 10.60 -15.27
C PHE A 171 2.13 11.89 -14.56
N LEU A 172 2.57 13.04 -15.07
CA LEU A 172 2.19 14.34 -14.51
C LEU A 172 0.69 14.60 -14.67
N HIS A 173 0.13 14.23 -15.82
CA HIS A 173 -1.31 14.32 -16.07
C HIS A 173 -2.10 13.46 -15.08
N LYS A 174 -1.74 12.17 -14.94
CA LYS A 174 -2.39 11.22 -14.02
C LYS A 174 -2.23 11.62 -12.56
N SER A 175 -1.07 12.13 -12.17
CA SER A 175 -0.85 12.65 -10.82
C SER A 175 -1.82 13.78 -10.49
N ARG A 176 -2.04 14.70 -11.44
CA ARG A 176 -3.03 15.78 -11.29
C ARG A 176 -4.46 15.25 -11.29
N GLU A 177 -4.81 14.39 -12.24
CA GLU A 177 -6.14 13.77 -12.32
C GLU A 177 -6.50 13.06 -11.01
N PHE A 178 -5.56 12.29 -10.45
CA PHE A 178 -5.77 11.53 -9.22
C PHE A 178 -5.82 12.43 -7.98
N ALA A 179 -4.99 13.47 -7.92
CA ALA A 179 -5.11 14.49 -6.89
C ALA A 179 -6.49 15.16 -6.93
N GLU A 180 -6.99 15.51 -8.12
CA GLU A 180 -8.33 16.08 -8.30
C GLU A 180 -9.42 15.07 -7.93
N PHE A 181 -9.27 13.80 -8.32
CA PHE A 181 -10.20 12.71 -8.00
C PHE A 181 -10.36 12.56 -6.48
N VAL A 182 -9.24 12.47 -5.76
CA VAL A 182 -9.23 12.29 -4.30
C VAL A 182 -9.75 13.53 -3.58
N THR A 183 -9.24 14.72 -3.92
CA THR A 183 -9.60 15.98 -3.22
C THR A 183 -11.07 16.36 -3.42
N HIS A 184 -11.67 15.97 -4.54
CA HIS A 184 -13.10 16.18 -4.81
C HIS A 184 -13.95 14.96 -4.45
N PHE A 185 -13.40 13.96 -3.76
CA PHE A 185 -14.07 12.70 -3.39
C PHE A 185 -14.89 12.13 -4.57
N ARG A 186 -14.28 12.11 -5.77
CA ARG A 186 -14.98 11.71 -7.00
C ARG A 186 -15.46 10.26 -6.89
N HIS A 187 -16.66 10.00 -7.41
CA HIS A 187 -17.35 8.71 -7.39
C HIS A 187 -17.58 8.09 -6.01
N PHE A 188 -17.31 8.80 -4.91
CA PHE A 188 -17.66 8.33 -3.57
C PHE A 188 -19.18 8.12 -3.47
N SER A 189 -19.57 6.94 -3.00
CA SER A 189 -20.95 6.51 -2.84
C SER A 189 -21.07 5.75 -1.53
N ALA A 190 -22.13 6.03 -0.76
CA ALA A 190 -22.47 5.19 0.40
C ALA A 190 -23.22 3.92 -0.02
N ARG A 191 -23.65 3.83 -1.28
CA ARG A 191 -24.31 2.65 -1.84
C ARG A 191 -23.25 1.62 -2.21
N PRO A 192 -23.29 0.41 -1.63
CA PRO A 192 -22.36 -0.64 -2.02
C PRO A 192 -22.68 -1.10 -3.46
N PRO A 193 -21.67 -1.53 -4.23
CA PRO A 193 -21.92 -2.13 -5.53
C PRO A 193 -22.72 -3.43 -5.37
N ALA A 194 -23.48 -3.79 -6.41
CA ALA A 194 -24.15 -5.09 -6.47
C ALA A 194 -23.12 -6.21 -6.48
N SER A 195 -23.47 -7.34 -5.89
CA SER A 195 -22.64 -8.54 -5.96
C SER A 195 -22.80 -9.20 -7.33
N SER A 196 -21.70 -9.66 -7.90
CA SER A 196 -21.67 -10.41 -9.17
C SER A 196 -21.41 -11.89 -8.92
N GLY A 197 -22.08 -12.75 -9.68
CA GLY A 197 -21.96 -14.20 -9.59
C GLY A 197 -23.31 -14.91 -9.65
N THR A 198 -23.26 -16.23 -9.81
CA THR A 198 -24.45 -17.08 -9.70
C THR A 198 -24.97 -17.12 -8.25
N PRO A 199 -26.26 -17.39 -8.03
CA PRO A 199 -26.82 -17.55 -6.69
C PRO A 199 -26.02 -18.53 -5.81
N GLU A 200 -25.53 -19.62 -6.39
CA GLU A 200 -24.72 -20.64 -5.71
C GLU A 200 -23.37 -20.10 -5.27
N GLN A 201 -22.67 -19.35 -6.13
CA GLN A 201 -21.40 -18.72 -5.80
C GLN A 201 -21.56 -17.67 -4.69
N LEU A 202 -22.63 -16.86 -4.78
CA LEU A 202 -22.94 -15.85 -3.77
C LEU A 202 -23.33 -16.49 -2.43
N GLN A 203 -24.07 -17.58 -2.45
CA GLN A 203 -24.42 -18.35 -1.26
C GLN A 203 -23.17 -18.95 -0.62
N LEU A 204 -22.31 -19.61 -1.40
CA LEU A 204 -21.05 -20.15 -0.92
C LEU A 204 -20.17 -19.05 -0.29
N PHE A 205 -20.10 -17.87 -0.92
CA PHE A 205 -19.34 -16.75 -0.37
C PHE A 205 -19.90 -16.29 0.98
N ARG A 206 -21.22 -16.17 1.12
CA ARG A 206 -21.88 -15.85 2.41
C ARG A 206 -21.56 -16.89 3.48
N ASP A 207 -21.60 -18.17 3.12
CA ASP A 207 -21.36 -19.26 4.07
C ASP A 207 -19.90 -19.31 4.53
N LEU A 208 -18.95 -19.04 3.63
CA LEU A 208 -17.52 -19.00 3.92
C LEU A 208 -17.12 -17.78 4.75
N THR A 209 -17.59 -16.60 4.36
CA THR A 209 -17.19 -15.35 5.01
C THR A 209 -18.01 -15.04 6.25
N ARG A 210 -19.21 -15.62 6.36
CA ARG A 210 -20.25 -15.21 7.32
C ARG A 210 -20.61 -13.73 7.20
N GLU A 211 -20.27 -13.11 6.06
CA GLU A 211 -20.53 -11.70 5.80
C GLU A 211 -21.83 -11.52 5.03
N ARG A 212 -22.49 -10.40 5.29
CA ARG A 212 -23.61 -9.94 4.48
C ARG A 212 -23.07 -9.26 3.23
N ILE A 213 -23.35 -9.84 2.07
CA ILE A 213 -23.04 -9.24 0.78
C ILE A 213 -24.21 -8.40 0.25
N SER A 214 -23.91 -7.46 -0.63
CA SER A 214 -24.93 -6.75 -1.41
C SER A 214 -25.81 -7.75 -2.19
N PRO A 215 -27.09 -7.44 -2.41
CA PRO A 215 -27.88 -8.23 -3.35
C PRO A 215 -27.33 -8.10 -4.78
N PRO A 216 -27.58 -9.09 -5.65
CA PRO A 216 -27.42 -8.96 -7.09
C PRO A 216 -28.22 -7.77 -7.64
N GLU A 217 -27.85 -7.33 -8.84
CA GLU A 217 -28.56 -6.25 -9.50
C GLU A 217 -30.03 -6.64 -9.76
N GLY A 218 -30.96 -5.76 -9.35
CA GLY A 218 -32.40 -6.01 -9.45
C GLY A 218 -33.00 -6.88 -8.34
N GLU A 219 -32.19 -7.44 -7.44
CA GLU A 219 -32.66 -8.27 -6.34
C GLU A 219 -32.78 -7.49 -5.01
N LEU A 220 -33.67 -7.97 -4.14
CA LEU A 220 -33.85 -7.45 -2.79
C LEU A 220 -32.96 -8.22 -1.81
N ASP A 221 -32.58 -7.53 -0.75
CA ASP A 221 -31.82 -8.13 0.33
C ASP A 221 -32.68 -9.10 1.16
N VAL A 222 -32.10 -10.22 1.57
CA VAL A 222 -32.78 -11.32 2.29
C VAL A 222 -33.03 -11.06 3.78
N VAL A 223 -32.77 -9.85 4.29
CA VAL A 223 -32.95 -9.47 5.71
C VAL A 223 -34.39 -9.17 6.14
N GLY A 224 -35.36 -9.39 5.26
CA GLY A 224 -36.77 -9.06 5.46
C GLY A 224 -37.07 -7.58 5.20
N ALA A 225 -38.34 -7.28 4.84
CA ALA A 225 -38.75 -5.98 4.31
C ALA A 225 -38.46 -4.79 5.25
N ALA A 226 -38.72 -4.93 6.55
CA ALA A 226 -38.52 -3.85 7.52
C ALA A 226 -37.04 -3.45 7.64
N ASN A 227 -36.15 -4.43 7.77
CA ASN A 227 -34.71 -4.19 7.85
C ASN A 227 -34.15 -3.66 6.52
N TYR A 228 -34.65 -4.18 5.40
CA TYR A 228 -34.27 -3.68 4.07
C TYR A 228 -34.59 -2.18 3.94
N ILE A 229 -35.82 -1.77 4.27
CA ILE A 229 -36.24 -0.36 4.22
C ILE A 229 -35.38 0.51 5.15
N LEU A 230 -35.12 0.05 6.37
CA LEU A 230 -34.26 0.78 7.31
C LEU A 230 -32.84 0.96 6.76
N ASN A 231 -32.24 -0.10 6.21
CA ASN A 231 -30.89 -0.06 5.66
C ASN A 231 -30.82 0.82 4.41
N ALA A 232 -31.82 0.72 3.51
CA ALA A 232 -31.94 1.61 2.36
C ALA A 232 -32.02 3.09 2.78
N ARG A 233 -32.81 3.41 3.81
CA ARG A 233 -32.87 4.76 4.38
C ARG A 233 -31.52 5.20 4.96
N LYS A 234 -30.85 4.37 5.76
CA LYS A 234 -29.52 4.68 6.32
C LYS A 234 -28.50 4.98 5.22
N VAL A 235 -28.46 4.14 4.19
CA VAL A 235 -27.59 4.32 3.03
C VAL A 235 -27.92 5.61 2.29
N GLU A 236 -29.20 5.93 2.09
CA GLU A 236 -29.60 7.17 1.42
C GLU A 236 -29.23 8.43 2.22
N TRP A 237 -29.40 8.38 3.55
CA TRP A 237 -28.96 9.45 4.44
C TRP A 237 -27.44 9.65 4.37
N LEU A 238 -26.66 8.57 4.47
CA LEU A 238 -25.21 8.64 4.36
C LEU A 238 -24.76 9.15 2.98
N HIS A 239 -25.43 8.71 1.91
CA HIS A 239 -25.13 9.15 0.55
C HIS A 239 -25.42 10.63 0.36
N THR A 240 -26.56 11.11 0.87
CA THR A 240 -26.96 12.52 0.80
C THR A 240 -25.99 13.39 1.61
N LEU A 241 -25.63 12.97 2.82
CA LEU A 241 -24.63 13.65 3.64
C LEU A 241 -23.26 13.68 2.93
N GLY A 242 -22.83 12.55 2.37
CA GLY A 242 -21.59 12.44 1.61
C GLY A 242 -21.55 13.39 0.42
N LYS A 243 -22.63 13.46 -0.39
CA LYS A 243 -22.76 14.41 -1.49
C LYS A 243 -22.70 15.86 -1.02
N ALA A 244 -23.34 16.19 0.10
CA ALA A 244 -23.30 17.52 0.67
C ALA A 244 -21.90 17.90 1.19
N LEU A 245 -21.16 16.95 1.75
CA LEU A 245 -19.81 17.18 2.27
C LEU A 245 -18.77 17.24 1.16
N ARG A 246 -18.89 16.41 0.12
CA ARG A 246 -17.94 16.27 -1.00
C ARG A 246 -17.34 17.57 -1.58
N PRO A 247 -18.08 18.66 -1.84
CA PRO A 247 -17.50 19.89 -2.39
C PRO A 247 -16.82 20.79 -1.36
N ARG A 248 -16.93 20.50 -0.05
CA ARG A 248 -16.57 21.40 1.06
C ARG A 248 -15.20 21.17 1.74
N PRO A 249 -14.57 19.98 1.79
CA PRO A 249 -13.40 19.75 2.65
C PRO A 249 -12.16 20.58 2.29
N VAL A 250 -11.98 20.93 1.01
CA VAL A 250 -10.77 21.67 0.54
C VAL A 250 -11.04 23.18 0.37
N ARG A 251 -12.31 23.60 0.39
CA ARG A 251 -12.70 25.03 0.28
C ARG A 251 -12.17 25.91 1.43
N PRO A 252 -12.17 25.50 2.71
CA PRO A 252 -11.65 26.35 3.79
C PRO A 252 -10.12 26.53 3.72
N LEU A 253 -9.36 25.59 3.16
CA LEU A 253 -7.91 25.77 2.91
C LEU A 253 -7.63 26.80 1.80
N ARG A 254 -8.51 26.96 0.82
CA ARG A 254 -8.36 27.97 -0.26
C ARG A 254 -8.63 29.40 0.19
N ARG A 255 -9.39 29.62 1.28
CA ARG A 255 -9.90 30.95 1.68
C ARG A 255 -9.17 31.61 2.84
N ARG A 256 -8.28 30.92 3.55
CA ARG A 256 -7.44 31.56 4.58
C ARG A 256 -6.09 31.97 3.97
N PRO A 257 -5.74 33.27 3.92
CA PRO A 257 -4.43 33.73 3.41
C PRO A 257 -3.23 33.19 4.22
N ASP A 258 -3.49 32.66 5.42
CA ASP A 258 -2.48 32.07 6.31
C ASP A 258 -2.09 30.62 5.95
N THR A 259 -2.70 30.00 4.92
CA THR A 259 -2.22 28.72 4.38
C THR A 259 -0.88 28.82 3.66
N ARG A 260 -0.38 30.05 3.41
CA ARG A 260 1.03 30.32 3.08
C ARG A 260 2.00 29.96 4.22
N ARG A 261 1.49 29.66 5.43
CA ARG A 261 2.26 29.08 6.55
C ARG A 261 2.19 27.56 6.61
N LEU A 262 1.70 26.85 5.59
CA LEU A 262 2.14 25.45 5.41
C LEU A 262 3.54 25.53 4.78
N PRO A 263 4.62 25.29 5.54
CA PRO A 263 5.95 25.38 4.97
C PRO A 263 6.07 24.32 3.86
N PRO A 264 6.49 24.69 2.65
CA PRO A 264 6.93 23.73 1.65
C PRO A 264 8.34 23.26 2.04
N ALA A 265 8.53 22.68 3.22
CA ALA A 265 9.88 22.34 3.65
C ALA A 265 9.93 21.30 4.78
N PRO A 266 10.72 20.22 4.62
CA PRO A 266 11.16 19.39 5.74
C PRO A 266 11.93 20.19 6.81
N GLY A 267 12.43 21.39 6.49
CA GLY A 267 13.17 22.26 7.42
C GLY A 267 12.34 22.91 8.53
N ALA A 268 11.02 23.06 8.38
CA ALA A 268 10.17 23.63 9.44
C ALA A 268 9.82 22.60 10.53
N VAL A 269 9.80 21.31 10.18
CA VAL A 269 9.65 20.18 11.11
C VAL A 269 10.88 20.04 12.01
N LEU A 270 12.06 20.43 11.51
CA LEU A 270 13.33 20.40 12.23
C LEU A 270 13.55 21.61 13.15
N ARG A 271 12.74 22.67 13.03
CA ARG A 271 12.76 23.78 13.99
C ARG A 271 11.97 23.37 15.23
N ARG A 272 12.58 23.55 16.42
CA ARG A 272 12.08 23.18 17.77
C ARG A 272 10.72 23.80 18.21
N GLY A 273 9.86 24.23 17.28
CA GLY A 273 8.59 24.91 17.55
C GLY A 273 7.39 24.43 16.72
N ALA A 274 7.51 23.38 15.90
CA ALA A 274 6.36 22.85 15.18
C ALA A 274 5.33 22.27 16.18
N GLN A 275 4.13 22.84 16.21
CA GLN A 275 3.05 22.34 17.05
C GLN A 275 2.67 20.92 16.59
N PHE A 276 2.46 20.00 17.54
CA PHE A 276 2.11 18.60 17.26
C PHE A 276 1.02 18.41 16.17
N PRO A 277 -0.07 19.20 16.14
CA PRO A 277 -1.09 19.09 15.08
C PRO A 277 -0.56 19.34 13.67
N LEU A 278 0.39 20.28 13.50
CA LEU A 278 0.99 20.58 12.19
C LEU A 278 1.92 19.45 11.72
N LEU A 279 2.58 18.76 12.65
CA LEU A 279 3.39 17.58 12.32
C LEU A 279 2.52 16.43 11.81
N VAL A 280 1.40 16.17 12.49
CA VAL A 280 0.43 15.16 12.05
C VAL A 280 -0.18 15.54 10.70
N ALA A 281 -0.54 16.81 10.49
CA ALA A 281 -1.04 17.31 9.22
C ALA A 281 -0.02 17.09 8.09
N ALA A 282 1.25 17.46 8.29
CA ALA A 282 2.30 17.29 7.30
C ALA A 282 2.54 15.81 6.97
N ALA A 283 2.55 14.93 7.98
CA ALA A 283 2.70 13.50 7.78
C ALA A 283 1.52 12.90 6.99
N ALA A 284 0.28 13.25 7.34
CA ALA A 284 -0.91 12.79 6.65
C ALA A 284 -0.95 13.30 5.20
N TRP A 285 -0.60 14.57 4.96
CA TRP A 285 -0.51 15.14 3.61
C TRP A 285 0.57 14.47 2.78
N GLY A 286 1.76 14.25 3.36
CA GLY A 286 2.85 13.52 2.71
C GLY A 286 2.45 12.10 2.32
N ALA A 287 1.74 11.39 3.20
CA ALA A 287 1.20 10.06 2.90
C ALA A 287 0.16 10.09 1.77
N CYS A 288 -0.75 11.07 1.75
CA CYS A 288 -1.69 11.27 0.65
C CYS A 288 -0.96 11.52 -0.68
N ALA A 289 0.01 12.43 -0.69
CA ALA A 289 0.78 12.78 -1.89
C ALA A 289 1.58 11.58 -2.41
N ALA A 290 2.29 10.88 -1.53
CA ALA A 290 3.03 9.66 -1.90
C ALA A 290 2.10 8.61 -2.51
N SER A 291 0.94 8.37 -1.89
CA SER A 291 -0.03 7.41 -2.40
C SER A 291 -0.58 7.81 -3.78
N VAL A 292 -0.90 9.09 -4.00
CA VAL A 292 -1.35 9.59 -5.32
C VAL A 292 -0.27 9.37 -6.39
N LEU A 293 0.98 9.68 -6.08
CA LEU A 293 2.10 9.51 -7.01
C LEU A 293 2.37 8.03 -7.32
N ILE A 294 2.29 7.15 -6.31
CA ILE A 294 2.42 5.70 -6.50
C ILE A 294 1.31 5.18 -7.41
N HIS A 295 0.05 5.62 -7.21
CA HIS A 295 -1.05 5.22 -8.09
C HIS A 295 -0.85 5.72 -9.51
N ALA A 296 -0.44 6.98 -9.70
CA ALA A 296 -0.16 7.53 -11.03
C ALA A 296 0.98 6.78 -11.73
N LEU A 297 2.00 6.37 -10.97
CA LEU A 297 3.07 5.53 -11.47
C LEU A 297 2.54 4.18 -11.96
N ILE A 298 1.78 3.47 -11.12
CA ILE A 298 1.16 2.18 -11.49
C ILE A 298 0.25 2.32 -12.72
N ASP A 299 -0.55 3.39 -12.79
CA ASP A 299 -1.45 3.66 -13.92
C ASP A 299 -0.69 3.74 -15.25
N VAL A 300 0.42 4.47 -15.26
CA VAL A 300 1.22 4.71 -16.47
C VAL A 300 2.09 3.52 -16.84
N THR A 301 2.55 2.74 -15.85
CA THR A 301 3.52 1.67 -16.09
C THR A 301 2.91 0.28 -16.19
N SER A 302 1.75 0.05 -15.60
CA SER A 302 1.30 -1.32 -15.30
C SER A 302 -0.15 -1.58 -15.68
N PHE A 303 -1.11 -0.81 -15.16
CA PHE A 303 -2.53 -0.95 -15.49
C PHE A 303 -3.36 0.20 -14.92
N PRO A 304 -4.53 0.53 -15.48
CA PRO A 304 -5.40 1.56 -14.97
C PRO A 304 -5.85 1.32 -13.52
N VAL A 305 -5.70 2.32 -12.65
CA VAL A 305 -6.04 2.21 -11.21
C VAL A 305 -7.12 3.17 -10.75
N LEU A 306 -7.75 3.91 -11.66
CA LEU A 306 -8.75 4.92 -11.32
C LEU A 306 -10.07 4.29 -10.83
N SER A 307 -10.11 3.92 -9.55
CA SER A 307 -11.30 3.41 -8.87
C SER A 307 -11.35 3.91 -7.43
N VAL A 308 -12.55 4.06 -6.85
CA VAL A 308 -12.68 4.46 -5.43
C VAL A 308 -11.96 3.48 -4.50
N SER A 309 -11.98 2.18 -4.83
CA SER A 309 -11.33 1.13 -4.03
C SER A 309 -9.82 1.34 -3.92
N SER A 310 -9.16 1.72 -5.01
CA SER A 310 -7.71 1.97 -5.05
C SER A 310 -7.29 3.13 -4.13
N PHE A 311 -8.09 4.20 -4.11
CA PHE A 311 -7.80 5.39 -3.28
C PHE A 311 -8.41 5.31 -1.87
N THR A 312 -9.07 4.21 -1.49
CA THR A 312 -9.75 4.08 -0.19
C THR A 312 -8.87 4.40 1.02
N PRO A 313 -7.59 3.94 1.09
CA PRO A 313 -6.70 4.28 2.20
C PRO A 313 -6.35 5.76 2.33
N ILE A 314 -6.53 6.56 1.26
CA ILE A 314 -6.15 7.98 1.24
C ILE A 314 -7.23 8.84 1.89
N TYR A 315 -8.51 8.47 1.80
CA TYR A 315 -9.59 9.33 2.32
C TYR A 315 -9.50 9.55 3.85
N PRO A 316 -9.26 8.54 4.70
CA PRO A 316 -9.05 8.77 6.14
C PRO A 316 -7.85 9.67 6.42
N LEU A 317 -6.74 9.49 5.69
CA LEU A 317 -5.55 10.33 5.83
C LEU A 317 -5.84 11.78 5.46
N LEU A 318 -6.62 12.00 4.39
CA LEU A 318 -7.05 13.33 3.99
C LEU A 318 -7.93 13.99 5.05
N LEU A 319 -8.84 13.24 5.68
CA LEU A 319 -9.67 13.74 6.79
C LEU A 319 -8.82 14.09 8.02
N VAL A 320 -7.86 13.25 8.38
CA VAL A 320 -6.89 13.53 9.46
C VAL A 320 -6.10 14.80 9.15
N PHE A 321 -5.59 14.94 7.92
CA PHE A 321 -4.92 16.16 7.47
C PHE A 321 -5.81 17.38 7.66
N ILE A 322 -7.04 17.37 7.15
CA ILE A 322 -7.97 18.50 7.24
C ILE A 322 -8.24 18.88 8.71
N ALA A 323 -8.54 17.90 9.56
CA ALA A 323 -8.86 18.13 10.97
C ALA A 323 -7.67 18.73 11.73
N THR A 324 -6.48 18.13 11.58
CA THR A 324 -5.25 18.54 12.27
C THR A 324 -4.68 19.85 11.75
N ALA A 325 -4.80 20.13 10.44
CA ALA A 325 -4.45 21.42 9.85
C ALA A 325 -5.37 22.53 10.37
N PHE A 326 -6.69 22.27 10.43
CA PHE A 326 -7.64 23.22 11.00
C PHE A 326 -7.35 23.49 12.47
N TRP A 327 -7.07 22.44 13.26
CA TRP A 327 -6.67 22.57 14.67
C TRP A 327 -5.40 23.41 14.82
N GLY A 328 -4.34 23.07 14.08
CA GLY A 328 -3.06 23.77 14.16
C GLY A 328 -3.16 25.24 13.78
N CYS A 329 -3.99 25.58 12.80
CA CYS A 329 -4.23 26.98 12.40
C CYS A 329 -5.21 27.74 13.33
N SER A 330 -5.93 27.06 14.20
CA SER A 330 -6.91 27.67 15.12
C SER A 330 -6.40 27.76 16.56
N ALA A 331 -5.28 27.12 16.87
CA ALA A 331 -4.62 27.24 18.16
C ALA A 331 -4.06 28.67 18.33
N PRO A 332 -4.42 29.41 19.40
CA PRO A 332 -3.84 30.72 19.67
C PRO A 332 -2.32 30.57 19.75
N GLY A 333 -1.59 31.40 19.02
CA GLY A 333 -0.13 31.44 19.09
C GLY A 333 0.29 31.64 20.54
N LYS A 334 1.25 30.85 21.02
CA LYS A 334 1.88 31.15 22.31
C LYS A 334 2.34 32.62 22.26
N PRO A 335 1.97 33.48 23.23
CA PRO A 335 2.55 34.81 23.31
C PRO A 335 4.05 34.64 23.27
N GLY A 336 4.72 35.26 22.31
CA GLY A 336 6.17 35.27 22.27
C GLY A 336 6.68 35.75 23.63
N LEU A 337 7.72 35.09 24.15
CA LEU A 337 8.49 35.68 25.24
C LEU A 337 8.77 37.14 24.84
N GLN A 338 8.25 38.09 25.60
CA GLN A 338 8.62 39.48 25.47
C GLN A 338 10.14 39.55 25.57
N PRO A 339 10.82 40.35 24.73
CA PRO A 339 12.25 40.59 24.94
C PRO A 339 12.38 41.16 26.35
N ALA A 340 13.21 40.53 27.19
CA ALA A 340 13.53 41.06 28.50
C ALA A 340 13.94 42.53 28.33
N GLU A 341 13.17 43.41 28.96
CA GLU A 341 13.41 44.84 29.01
C GLU A 341 14.83 45.04 29.54
N ARG A 342 15.72 45.58 28.70
CA ARG A 342 17.06 45.96 29.14
C ARG A 342 16.91 47.19 30.00
N ASP A 343 16.95 46.99 31.30
CA ASP A 343 17.05 48.05 32.29
C ASP A 343 18.39 48.80 32.12
N PRO A 344 18.39 50.11 31.82
CA PRO A 344 19.62 50.87 31.67
C PRO A 344 19.92 51.63 32.96
N GLY A 345 20.78 51.05 33.80
CA GLY A 345 21.68 51.81 34.66
C GLY A 345 21.45 51.72 36.16
N GLY A 346 22.50 51.33 36.90
CA GLY A 346 22.63 51.66 38.32
C GLY A 346 23.48 50.68 39.14
N GLY A 347 24.78 50.99 39.27
CA GLY A 347 25.60 50.86 40.49
C GLY A 347 25.57 49.57 41.33
N ALA A 348 26.72 48.90 41.39
CA ALA A 348 27.07 47.86 42.38
C ALA A 348 27.35 48.47 43.80
N PRO A 349 27.77 47.72 44.87
CA PRO A 349 27.87 46.26 45.04
C PRO A 349 27.47 45.72 46.48
N ILE A 350 27.64 44.41 46.69
CA ILE A 350 27.88 43.65 47.96
C ILE A 350 26.67 43.36 48.89
N HIS A 351 26.31 42.08 49.03
CA HIS A 351 26.43 41.33 50.31
C HIS A 351 26.28 39.81 50.10
N ALA A 352 27.22 39.07 50.67
CA ALA A 352 27.27 37.62 50.74
C ALA A 352 26.54 37.11 51.99
N THR A 353 25.73 36.06 51.84
CA THR A 353 25.26 35.10 52.87
C THR A 353 24.38 34.08 52.13
N SER A 354 24.31 32.78 52.40
CA SER A 354 25.04 31.79 53.18
C SER A 354 24.33 30.46 52.85
N ALA A 355 25.05 29.34 52.96
CA ALA A 355 24.61 28.01 52.56
C ALA A 355 23.49 27.39 53.42
N GLY A 356 22.74 26.46 52.79
CA GLY A 356 22.15 25.26 53.41
C GLY A 356 20.61 25.15 53.39
N PRO A 357 20.03 23.94 53.49
CA PRO A 357 20.41 22.68 52.86
C PRO A 357 19.25 21.97 52.13
N ILE A 358 19.61 20.95 51.35
CA ILE A 358 18.74 19.98 50.68
C ILE A 358 18.14 19.00 51.70
N ALA A 359 16.85 18.66 51.54
CA ALA A 359 16.23 17.47 52.15
C ALA A 359 15.12 16.89 51.23
N PRO A 360 14.79 15.59 51.32
CA PRO A 360 14.48 14.76 50.16
C PRO A 360 13.03 14.23 50.04
N ALA A 361 12.73 13.75 48.84
CA ALA A 361 11.79 12.70 48.43
C ALA A 361 10.57 12.35 49.33
N GLY A 362 9.38 12.71 48.85
CA GLY A 362 8.10 12.14 49.27
C GLY A 362 7.50 11.23 48.19
N THR A 363 7.45 9.94 48.49
CA THR A 363 6.77 8.88 47.72
C THR A 363 5.25 9.07 47.71
N ALA A 364 4.64 9.13 46.52
CA ALA A 364 3.19 9.05 46.36
C ALA A 364 2.81 7.73 45.67
N SER A 365 2.20 6.86 46.45
CA SER A 365 1.58 5.58 46.10
C SER A 365 0.33 5.75 45.23
N LEU A 366 0.25 5.00 44.13
CA LEU A 366 -0.95 4.83 43.31
C LEU A 366 -1.81 3.68 43.87
N PRO A 367 -3.15 3.84 43.97
CA PRO A 367 -4.02 2.75 44.39
C PRO A 367 -4.26 1.74 43.25
N GLY A 368 -4.20 0.47 43.63
CA GLY A 368 -4.26 -0.67 42.72
C GLY A 368 -5.63 -0.93 42.11
N TRP A 369 -5.59 -1.55 40.94
CA TRP A 369 -6.71 -2.26 40.35
C TRP A 369 -6.32 -3.73 40.16
N ARG A 370 -6.98 -4.60 40.94
CA ARG A 370 -6.92 -6.05 40.82
C ARG A 370 -7.97 -6.49 39.79
N GLY A 371 -7.56 -7.29 38.82
CA GLY A 371 -8.44 -8.06 37.95
C GLY A 371 -7.65 -9.25 37.40
N SER A 372 -7.87 -10.43 37.98
CA SER A 372 -7.21 -11.69 37.61
C SER A 372 -7.65 -12.23 36.24
N PRO A 373 -6.84 -13.09 35.59
CA PRO A 373 -7.02 -13.58 34.22
C PRO A 373 -7.72 -14.96 34.16
N ALA A 374 -8.33 -15.28 33.02
CA ALA A 374 -8.74 -16.65 32.65
C ALA A 374 -8.83 -16.77 31.09
N PRO A 375 -8.77 -17.97 30.48
CA PRO A 375 -7.53 -18.51 29.95
C PRO A 375 -7.53 -18.74 28.44
N ALA A 376 -6.32 -18.91 27.89
CA ALA A 376 -6.06 -19.32 26.52
C ALA A 376 -6.56 -20.75 26.24
N GLY A 377 -7.31 -20.92 25.14
CA GLY A 377 -7.78 -22.20 24.65
C GLY A 377 -7.88 -22.23 23.13
N SER A 378 -6.84 -22.76 22.48
CA SER A 378 -6.89 -23.66 21.31
C SER A 378 -8.04 -23.48 20.31
N LEU A 379 -7.78 -22.89 19.13
CA LEU A 379 -8.59 -23.09 17.92
C LEU A 379 -7.80 -22.78 16.63
N ALA A 380 -7.02 -23.77 16.18
CA ALA A 380 -6.68 -24.06 14.77
C ALA A 380 -6.09 -25.50 14.77
N PRO A 381 -6.42 -26.40 13.81
CA PRO A 381 -6.57 -26.12 12.38
C PRO A 381 -7.70 -26.89 11.65
N ALA A 382 -8.53 -26.21 10.86
CA ALA A 382 -9.51 -26.87 9.96
C ALA A 382 -9.60 -26.27 8.54
N ILE A 383 -8.78 -25.28 8.18
CA ILE A 383 -9.01 -24.47 6.96
C ILE A 383 -8.21 -24.93 5.73
N TRP A 384 -7.32 -25.94 5.83
CA TRP A 384 -6.39 -26.28 4.74
C TRP A 384 -6.68 -27.56 3.94
N ARG A 385 -7.90 -28.11 3.95
CA ARG A 385 -8.26 -29.32 3.18
C ARG A 385 -9.28 -29.17 2.05
N ALA A 386 -9.82 -27.97 1.79
CA ALA A 386 -10.94 -27.82 0.85
C ALA A 386 -10.59 -27.24 -0.54
N VAL A 387 -9.34 -26.85 -0.82
CA VAL A 387 -8.99 -26.12 -2.07
C VAL A 387 -8.20 -26.97 -3.09
N LEU A 388 -7.97 -28.26 -2.84
CA LEU A 388 -7.21 -29.13 -3.77
C LEU A 388 -8.02 -30.29 -4.38
N VAL A 389 -9.35 -30.21 -4.41
CA VAL A 389 -10.17 -31.20 -5.11
C VAL A 389 -11.28 -30.50 -5.91
N ARG A 390 -10.95 -30.19 -7.17
CA ARG A 390 -11.81 -30.15 -8.39
C ARG A 390 -11.44 -28.97 -9.28
N GLY A 391 -11.04 -29.28 -10.52
CA GLY A 391 -10.87 -28.35 -11.63
C GLY A 391 -9.54 -28.56 -12.30
#